data_AF-A0A6B0WNX0-F1
#
_entry.id   AF-A0A6B0WNX0-F1
#
_cell.length_a   1.000
_cell.length_b   1.000
_cell.length_c   1.000
_cell.angle_alpha   90.00
_cell.angle_beta   90.00
_cell.angle_gamma   90.00
#
_symmetry.space_group_name_H-M   'P 1'
#
loop_
_entity.id
_entity.type
_entity.pdbx_description
1 polymer ?
#
loop_
_entity_poly.entity_id
_entity_poly.type
_entity_poly.pdbx_seq_one_letter_code
_entity_poly.pdbx_strand_id
1 'polypeptide(L)'
;MARFASVAVLVLLSAAVVSVVEPSRARAGHVDLTCPDPVTEGDTARMGVRTAGWLRGPKVYTFLIGHTASPDDFTRYFGTRFEPADTTLWIPIETTEDARPEHDETFSIGFFSHGSLHECVVTIVDDDRPRIIGVDFASSPPDGAAYRAGDAIDVAVRLDRNVEVEGSPLLALDLGDSGSSTWRGAGYHLGSGSRELVFRYLV
;
A
#
# COMPACT_ATOMS: atom_id res chain seq x y z
N MET A 1 -28.55 -19.57 33.45
CA MET A 1 -27.55 -20.10 32.51
C MET A 1 -27.61 -19.28 31.23
N ALA A 2 -26.78 -18.25 31.10
CA ALA A 2 -26.63 -17.43 29.88
C ALA A 2 -25.12 -17.36 29.61
N ARG A 3 -24.63 -18.15 28.66
CA ARG A 3 -24.46 -17.87 27.22
C ARG A 3 -23.30 -16.89 26.98
N PHE A 4 -22.25 -17.46 26.40
CA PHE A 4 -20.96 -16.88 26.05
C PHE A 4 -21.10 -15.63 25.18
N ALA A 5 -20.43 -14.53 25.57
CA ALA A 5 -20.13 -13.44 24.65
C ALA A 5 -18.90 -13.85 23.83
N SER A 6 -19.11 -14.43 22.65
CA SER A 6 -18.06 -14.53 21.64
C SER A 6 -17.87 -13.14 21.03
N VAL A 7 -16.73 -12.51 21.30
CA VAL A 7 -16.31 -11.33 20.55
C VAL A 7 -15.82 -11.81 19.19
N ALA A 8 -16.61 -11.54 18.15
CA ALA A 8 -16.23 -11.81 16.77
C ALA A 8 -15.45 -10.60 16.24
N VAL A 9 -14.13 -10.71 16.14
CA VAL A 9 -13.34 -9.77 15.34
C VAL A 9 -13.55 -10.14 13.88
N LEU A 10 -14.45 -9.43 13.22
CA LEU A 10 -14.67 -9.57 11.78
C LEU A 10 -13.53 -8.86 11.04
N VAL A 11 -12.45 -9.59 10.76
CA VAL A 11 -11.47 -9.15 9.76
C VAL A 11 -12.09 -9.39 8.39
N LEU A 12 -12.61 -8.33 7.77
CA LEU A 12 -12.97 -8.34 6.36
C LEU A 12 -11.68 -8.46 5.55
N LEU A 13 -11.19 -9.69 5.34
CA LEU A 13 -10.30 -9.97 4.23
C LEU A 13 -11.12 -9.79 2.95
N SER A 14 -11.10 -8.57 2.43
CA SER A 14 -11.41 -8.35 1.02
C SER A 14 -10.37 -9.16 0.24
N ALA A 15 -10.77 -10.34 -0.21
CA ALA A 15 -10.04 -11.05 -1.24
C ALA A 15 -10.14 -10.19 -2.49
N ALA A 16 -9.18 -9.27 -2.66
CA ALA A 16 -8.91 -8.68 -3.94
C ALA A 16 -8.59 -9.86 -4.86
N VAL A 17 -9.51 -10.13 -5.78
CA VAL A 17 -9.21 -10.97 -6.93
C VAL A 17 -8.07 -10.25 -7.64
N VAL A 18 -6.84 -10.74 -7.45
CA VAL A 18 -5.71 -10.38 -8.31
C VAL A 18 -6.03 -11.03 -9.64
N SER A 19 -6.89 -10.37 -10.42
CA SER A 19 -6.90 -10.57 -11.85
C SER A 19 -5.55 -10.04 -12.30
N VAL A 20 -4.65 -10.94 -12.67
CA VAL A 20 -3.52 -10.61 -13.54
C VAL A 20 -4.18 -10.04 -14.79
N VAL A 21 -4.35 -8.72 -14.82
CA VAL A 21 -4.74 -8.01 -16.03
C VAL A 21 -3.54 -8.21 -16.93
N GLU A 22 -3.64 -9.15 -17.86
CA GLU A 22 -2.65 -9.24 -18.91
C GLU A 22 -2.49 -7.82 -19.47
N PRO A 23 -1.26 -7.27 -19.50
CA PRO A 23 -1.05 -5.89 -19.94
C PRO A 23 -1.74 -5.73 -21.28
N SER A 24 -2.51 -4.66 -21.42
CA SER A 24 -3.31 -4.37 -22.60
C SER A 24 -2.43 -4.46 -23.84
N ARG A 25 -2.54 -5.57 -24.60
CA ARG A 25 -1.76 -5.79 -25.81
C ARG A 25 -2.24 -4.82 -26.89
N ALA A 26 -1.56 -3.69 -27.02
CA ALA A 26 -1.72 -2.80 -28.15
C ALA A 26 -0.80 -3.29 -29.29
N ARG A 27 -1.37 -3.86 -30.35
CA ARG A 27 -0.62 -4.13 -31.59
C ARG A 27 -0.43 -2.82 -32.37
N ALA A 28 0.74 -2.22 -32.24
CA ALA A 28 1.23 -1.17 -33.13
C ALA A 28 2.48 -1.68 -33.87
N GLY A 29 2.29 -2.51 -34.89
CA GLY A 29 3.40 -3.09 -35.66
C GLY A 29 4.26 -4.09 -34.87
N HIS A 30 5.60 -3.97 -35.00
CA HIS A 30 6.62 -4.97 -34.60
C HIS A 30 7.09 -4.87 -33.13
N VAL A 31 6.43 -4.05 -32.29
CA VAL A 31 6.81 -3.76 -30.90
C VAL A 31 5.66 -4.08 -29.95
N ASP A 32 5.97 -4.77 -28.86
CA ASP A 32 5.06 -5.19 -27.81
C ASP A 32 5.57 -4.61 -26.49
N LEU A 33 4.75 -3.81 -25.81
CA LEU A 33 5.13 -3.08 -24.60
C LEU A 33 4.41 -3.68 -23.40
N THR A 34 5.17 -3.84 -22.32
CA THR A 34 4.64 -4.17 -20.99
C THR A 34 4.81 -2.94 -20.11
N CYS A 35 3.69 -2.29 -19.76
CA CYS A 35 3.73 -1.19 -18.81
C CYS A 35 4.09 -1.69 -17.41
N PRO A 36 4.78 -0.87 -16.58
CA PRO A 36 5.04 -1.22 -15.19
C PRO A 36 3.74 -1.37 -14.40
N ASP A 37 3.70 -2.34 -13.49
CA ASP A 37 2.71 -2.38 -12.40
C ASP A 37 3.01 -1.24 -11.39
N PRO A 38 2.05 -0.86 -10.52
CA PRO A 38 2.36 -0.02 -9.37
C PRO A 38 3.53 -0.59 -8.57
N VAL A 39 4.43 0.29 -8.15
CA VAL A 39 5.66 -0.07 -7.44
C VAL A 39 5.68 0.67 -6.11
N THR A 40 6.12 0.02 -5.05
CA THR A 40 6.41 0.73 -3.79
C THR A 40 7.57 1.69 -4.02
N GLU A 41 7.59 2.82 -3.34
CA GLU A 41 8.76 3.68 -3.31
C GLU A 41 10.03 2.92 -2.88
N GLY A 42 11.20 3.36 -3.33
CA GLY A 42 12.45 2.61 -3.20
C GLY A 42 12.62 1.37 -4.11
N ASP A 43 11.54 0.79 -4.63
CA ASP A 43 11.59 -0.34 -5.56
C ASP A 43 11.76 0.11 -7.04
N THR A 44 12.20 -0.82 -7.89
CA THR A 44 12.44 -0.54 -9.32
C THR A 44 11.22 -0.86 -10.19
N ALA A 45 10.60 0.16 -10.80
CA ALA A 45 9.62 -0.05 -11.87
C ALA A 45 10.31 -0.57 -13.15
N ARG A 46 9.64 -1.43 -13.93
CA ARG A 46 10.21 -2.01 -15.16
C ARG A 46 9.26 -1.95 -16.33
N MET A 47 9.63 -1.17 -17.35
CA MET A 47 8.94 -1.20 -18.64
C MET A 47 9.55 -2.29 -19.52
N GLY A 48 8.72 -3.22 -19.98
CA GLY A 48 9.13 -4.24 -20.94
C GLY A 48 8.97 -3.74 -22.36
N VAL A 49 9.99 -3.93 -23.19
CA VAL A 49 9.95 -3.67 -24.63
C VAL A 49 10.37 -4.93 -25.35
N ARG A 50 9.43 -5.55 -26.06
CA ARG A 50 9.71 -6.70 -26.92
C ARG A 50 9.58 -6.27 -28.37
N THR A 51 10.60 -6.58 -29.17
CA THR A 51 10.67 -6.24 -30.59
C THR A 51 10.81 -7.52 -31.39
N ALA A 52 10.21 -7.57 -32.58
CA ALA A 52 10.41 -8.71 -33.49
C ALA A 52 11.42 -8.39 -34.61
N GLY A 53 12.24 -7.35 -34.43
CA GLY A 53 13.36 -6.95 -35.29
C GLY A 53 14.05 -5.68 -34.79
N TRP A 54 15.19 -5.32 -35.40
CA TRP A 54 15.94 -4.12 -35.00
C TRP A 54 15.12 -2.84 -35.23
N LEU A 55 15.10 -1.97 -34.21
CA LEU A 55 14.48 -0.66 -34.28
C LEU A 55 15.56 0.42 -34.44
N ARG A 56 15.44 1.22 -35.49
CA ARG A 56 16.36 2.34 -35.72
C ARG A 56 15.96 3.55 -34.85
N GLY A 57 16.75 3.81 -33.82
CA GLY A 57 16.69 5.06 -33.05
C GLY A 57 15.45 5.28 -32.17
N PRO A 58 14.86 4.25 -31.52
CA PRO A 58 13.84 4.49 -30.51
C PRO A 58 14.41 5.33 -29.36
N LYS A 59 13.54 6.09 -28.71
CA LYS A 59 13.87 6.88 -27.51
C LYS A 59 12.94 6.50 -26.37
N VAL A 60 13.48 6.52 -25.16
CA VAL A 60 12.69 6.30 -23.94
C VAL A 60 12.93 7.45 -22.99
N TYR A 61 11.84 8.02 -22.51
CA TYR A 61 11.84 9.22 -21.66
C TYR A 61 10.79 9.09 -20.56
N THR A 62 11.05 9.76 -19.45
CA THR A 62 10.07 9.96 -18.39
C THR A 62 9.46 11.36 -18.45
N PHE A 63 8.19 11.48 -18.07
CA PHE A 63 7.36 12.69 -18.15
C PHE A 63 6.65 12.94 -16.82
N LEU A 64 6.55 14.22 -16.44
CA LEU A 64 5.82 14.68 -15.24
C LEU A 64 4.60 15.56 -15.60
N ILE A 65 4.35 15.78 -16.89
CA ILE A 65 3.26 16.68 -17.30
C ILE A 65 1.93 15.97 -17.07
N GLY A 66 1.04 16.59 -16.29
CA GLY A 66 -0.27 16.00 -15.95
C GLY A 66 -0.21 14.96 -14.84
N HIS A 67 0.90 14.90 -14.12
CA HIS A 67 1.19 13.91 -13.09
C HIS A 67 1.46 14.57 -11.73
N THR A 68 1.43 13.78 -10.66
CA THR A 68 1.63 14.26 -9.29
C THR A 68 3.07 14.13 -8.81
N ALA A 69 3.83 13.16 -9.35
CA ALA A 69 5.22 12.98 -8.96
C ALA A 69 6.09 14.18 -9.33
N SER A 70 7.10 14.40 -8.51
CA SER A 70 8.18 15.35 -8.64
C SER A 70 9.44 14.70 -9.23
N PRO A 71 10.50 15.50 -9.47
CA PRO A 71 11.81 14.97 -9.88
C PRO A 71 12.57 14.24 -8.76
N ASP A 72 12.14 14.36 -7.50
CA ASP A 72 12.83 13.77 -6.35
C ASP A 72 12.37 12.31 -6.10
N ASP A 73 11.21 11.90 -6.61
CA ASP A 73 10.58 10.60 -6.32
C ASP A 73 11.12 9.46 -7.21
N PHE A 74 11.88 9.80 -8.27
CA PHE A 74 12.52 8.80 -9.13
C PHE A 74 13.69 9.36 -9.94
N THR A 75 14.57 8.46 -10.36
CA THR A 75 15.63 8.79 -11.31
C THR A 75 15.06 8.90 -12.72
N ARG A 76 15.03 10.12 -13.27
CA ARG A 76 14.56 10.36 -14.64
C ARG A 76 15.34 9.53 -15.66
N TYR A 77 14.60 8.73 -16.43
CA TYR A 77 15.18 7.93 -17.50
C TYR A 77 15.26 8.71 -18.81
N PHE A 78 16.44 8.71 -19.43
CA PHE A 78 16.70 9.23 -20.78
C PHE A 78 17.60 8.27 -21.55
N GLY A 79 17.07 7.49 -22.49
CA GLY A 79 17.82 6.42 -23.14
C GLY A 79 17.58 6.27 -24.64
N THR A 80 18.60 5.75 -25.33
CA THR A 80 18.61 5.42 -26.76
C THR A 80 19.11 4.01 -27.07
N ARG A 81 19.45 3.21 -26.06
CA ARG A 81 20.22 1.99 -26.28
C ARG A 81 19.30 0.79 -26.48
N PHE A 82 19.08 0.47 -27.75
CA PHE A 82 18.49 -0.78 -28.23
C PHE A 82 19.49 -1.38 -29.21
N GLU A 83 20.08 -2.52 -28.87
CA GLU A 83 21.06 -3.19 -29.73
C GLU A 83 20.36 -4.07 -30.78
N PRO A 84 20.99 -4.33 -31.94
CA PRO A 84 20.41 -5.20 -32.97
C PRO A 84 20.02 -6.61 -32.53
N ALA A 85 20.64 -7.13 -31.46
CA ALA A 85 20.35 -8.44 -30.91
C ALA A 85 19.25 -8.43 -29.83
N ASP A 86 18.83 -7.26 -29.35
CA ASP A 86 17.84 -7.14 -28.30
C ASP A 86 16.45 -7.46 -28.84
N THR A 87 15.89 -8.59 -28.39
CA THR A 87 14.51 -8.99 -28.70
C THR A 87 13.55 -8.70 -27.55
N THR A 88 14.06 -8.58 -26.32
CA THR A 88 13.31 -8.13 -25.15
C THR A 88 14.24 -7.35 -24.23
N LEU A 89 13.81 -6.15 -23.84
CA LEU A 89 14.52 -5.26 -22.94
C LEU A 89 13.62 -4.88 -21.78
N TRP A 90 14.19 -4.87 -20.58
CA TRP A 90 13.55 -4.35 -19.39
C TRP A 90 14.25 -3.05 -19.02
N ILE A 91 13.49 -1.96 -19.07
CA ILE A 91 13.97 -0.63 -18.78
C ILE A 91 13.67 -0.35 -17.31
N PRO A 92 14.69 -0.32 -16.43
CA PRO A 92 14.48 0.01 -15.03
C PRO A 92 14.25 1.51 -14.87
N ILE A 93 13.31 1.87 -13.99
CA ILE A 93 13.16 3.21 -13.43
C ILE A 93 13.28 3.05 -11.93
N GLU A 94 14.35 3.59 -11.36
CA GLU A 94 14.57 3.57 -9.91
C GLU A 94 13.70 4.65 -9.27
N THR A 95 12.81 4.25 -8.35
CA THR A 95 12.10 5.18 -7.48
C THR A 95 12.96 5.52 -6.26
N THR A 96 12.67 6.63 -5.62
CA THR A 96 13.38 7.07 -4.42
C THR A 96 12.64 6.57 -3.19
N GLU A 97 13.37 6.03 -2.22
CA GLU A 97 12.85 5.66 -0.90
C GLU A 97 13.02 6.84 0.06
N ASP A 98 12.00 7.15 0.88
CA ASP A 98 12.21 7.96 2.07
C ASP A 98 11.54 7.44 3.36
N ALA A 99 11.07 8.31 4.25
CA ALA A 99 10.43 7.93 5.51
C ALA A 99 9.22 8.82 5.85
N ARG A 100 8.78 9.64 4.90
CA ARG A 100 7.73 10.64 5.05
C ARG A 100 6.46 10.09 4.41
N PRO A 101 5.36 10.01 5.18
CA PRO A 101 4.08 9.65 4.60
C PRO A 101 3.59 10.66 3.57
N GLU A 102 3.47 10.20 2.34
CA GLU A 102 2.99 10.95 1.19
C GLU A 102 1.67 10.35 0.66
N HIS A 103 1.35 10.65 -0.59
CA HIS A 103 0.22 10.06 -1.31
C HIS A 103 0.79 9.24 -2.46
N ASP A 104 0.07 8.23 -2.94
CA ASP A 104 0.46 7.56 -4.18
C ASP A 104 0.58 8.57 -5.32
N GLU A 105 1.72 8.54 -6.01
CA GLU A 105 2.04 9.48 -7.07
C GLU A 105 2.20 8.79 -8.41
N THR A 106 2.08 9.57 -9.49
CA THR A 106 2.24 9.04 -10.84
C THR A 106 3.27 9.82 -11.61
N PHE A 107 3.92 9.15 -12.57
CA PHE A 107 4.64 9.76 -13.68
C PHE A 107 4.40 8.90 -14.92
N SER A 108 4.90 9.33 -16.09
CA SER A 108 4.82 8.51 -17.30
C SER A 108 6.19 8.14 -17.85
N ILE A 109 6.29 6.93 -18.40
CA ILE A 109 7.41 6.50 -19.25
C ILE A 109 6.89 6.31 -20.68
N GLY A 110 7.51 7.01 -21.62
CA GLY A 110 7.14 6.96 -23.03
C GLY A 110 8.21 6.29 -23.88
N PHE A 111 7.76 5.41 -24.77
CA PHE A 111 8.54 4.80 -25.83
C PHE A 111 8.21 5.46 -27.17
N PHE A 112 9.21 6.10 -27.78
CA PHE A 112 9.10 6.82 -29.04
C PHE A 112 9.77 6.03 -30.14
N SER A 113 9.01 5.69 -31.18
CA SER A 113 9.54 4.97 -32.35
C SER A 113 8.75 5.39 -33.59
N HIS A 114 9.45 5.64 -34.69
CA HIS A 114 8.85 6.00 -35.98
C HIS A 114 7.81 7.15 -35.90
N GLY A 115 8.08 8.16 -35.08
CA GLY A 115 7.19 9.32 -34.90
C GLY A 115 5.93 9.06 -34.07
N SER A 116 5.79 7.87 -33.47
CA SER A 116 4.70 7.54 -32.55
C SER A 116 5.22 7.46 -31.11
N LEU A 117 4.44 7.99 -30.17
CA LEU A 117 4.63 7.85 -28.73
C LEU A 117 3.69 6.78 -28.20
N HIS A 118 4.24 5.84 -27.43
CA HIS A 118 3.47 4.93 -26.60
C HIS A 118 3.81 5.20 -25.15
N GLU A 119 2.83 5.59 -24.37
CA GLU A 119 3.00 6.05 -22.98
C GLU A 119 2.43 5.03 -22.01
N CYS A 120 3.20 4.74 -20.96
CA CYS A 120 2.77 3.99 -19.79
C CYS A 120 2.76 4.93 -18.60
N VAL A 121 1.70 4.90 -17.81
CA VAL A 121 1.68 5.55 -16.49
C VAL A 121 2.29 4.60 -15.48
N VAL A 122 3.20 5.12 -14.66
CA VAL A 122 3.78 4.43 -13.52
C VAL A 122 3.19 5.05 -12.26
N THR A 123 2.80 4.20 -11.31
CA THR A 123 2.34 4.63 -9.98
C THR A 123 3.39 4.24 -8.96
N ILE A 124 3.85 5.22 -8.18
CA ILE A 124 4.69 5.05 -7.00
C ILE A 124 3.73 5.00 -5.80
N VAL A 125 3.79 3.91 -5.04
CA VAL A 125 2.95 3.67 -3.88
C VAL A 125 3.72 4.02 -2.62
N ASP A 126 3.16 4.92 -1.82
CA ASP A 126 3.68 5.30 -0.49
C ASP A 126 3.46 4.14 0.49
N ASP A 127 4.50 3.74 1.22
CA ASP A 127 4.39 2.71 2.26
C ASP A 127 4.78 3.18 3.66
N ASP A 128 4.95 4.50 3.83
CA ASP A 128 5.42 5.08 5.07
C ASP A 128 4.35 5.25 6.16
N ARG A 129 3.07 5.09 5.82
CA ARG A 129 1.99 5.10 6.81
C ARG A 129 2.00 3.83 7.66
N PRO A 130 1.90 3.93 8.99
CA PRO A 130 1.88 2.76 9.85
C PRO A 130 0.63 1.90 9.60
N ARG A 131 0.81 0.58 9.57
CA ARG A 131 -0.27 -0.38 9.33
C ARG A 131 -0.55 -1.20 10.58
N ILE A 132 -1.84 -1.39 10.85
CA ILE A 132 -2.29 -2.30 11.91
C ILE A 132 -2.09 -3.74 11.45
N ILE A 133 -1.30 -4.51 12.20
CA ILE A 133 -1.00 -5.91 11.93
C ILE A 133 -1.69 -6.87 12.93
N GLY A 134 -2.33 -6.34 13.96
CA GLY A 134 -3.09 -7.14 14.92
C GLY A 134 -3.86 -6.30 15.92
N VAL A 135 -5.00 -6.82 16.37
CA VAL A 135 -5.81 -6.22 17.43
C VAL A 135 -6.33 -7.34 18.33
N ASP A 136 -5.97 -7.30 19.60
CA ASP A 136 -6.26 -8.37 20.56
C ASP A 136 -6.66 -7.75 21.92
N PHE A 137 -7.50 -8.44 22.70
CA PHE A 137 -7.70 -8.06 24.10
C PHE A 137 -6.43 -8.35 24.89
N ALA A 138 -5.96 -7.34 25.63
CA ALA A 138 -4.79 -7.43 26.51
C ALA A 138 -5.17 -7.66 27.98
N SER A 139 -6.47 -7.74 28.27
CA SER A 139 -7.02 -7.97 29.60
C SER A 139 -8.03 -9.11 29.59
N SER A 140 -8.36 -9.58 30.78
CA SER A 140 -9.49 -10.49 31.03
C SER A 140 -10.27 -9.98 32.24
N PRO A 141 -11.56 -10.33 32.40
CA PRO A 141 -12.32 -10.00 33.59
C PRO A 141 -11.58 -10.46 34.86
N PRO A 142 -11.52 -9.66 35.93
CA PRO A 142 -10.80 -10.04 37.15
C PRO A 142 -11.24 -11.38 37.76
N ASP A 143 -12.52 -11.74 37.59
CA ASP A 143 -13.09 -13.01 38.07
C ASP A 143 -13.13 -14.12 37.01
N GLY A 144 -12.60 -13.85 35.82
CA GLY A 144 -12.59 -14.76 34.68
C GLY A 144 -13.96 -15.02 34.05
N ALA A 145 -15.02 -14.32 34.48
CA ALA A 145 -16.38 -14.55 34.01
C ALA A 145 -16.94 -13.37 33.21
N ALA A 146 -17.00 -12.18 33.81
CA ALA A 146 -17.58 -11.00 33.15
C ALA A 146 -17.02 -9.69 33.72
N TYR A 147 -16.80 -8.72 32.83
CA TYR A 147 -16.46 -7.37 33.25
C TYR A 147 -17.65 -6.69 33.94
N ARG A 148 -17.37 -5.93 34.98
CA ARG A 148 -18.32 -5.16 35.80
C ARG A 148 -17.94 -3.70 35.82
N ALA A 149 -18.88 -2.87 36.29
CA ALA A 149 -18.66 -1.43 36.44
C ALA A 149 -17.35 -1.15 37.18
N GLY A 150 -16.50 -0.31 36.58
CA GLY A 150 -15.17 0.03 37.08
C GLY A 150 -14.04 -0.89 36.62
N ASP A 151 -14.33 -2.04 36.00
CA ASP A 151 -13.29 -2.89 35.42
C ASP A 151 -12.71 -2.27 34.14
N ALA A 152 -11.42 -2.54 33.89
CA ALA A 152 -10.72 -2.09 32.70
C ALA A 152 -10.73 -3.17 31.61
N ILE A 153 -11.13 -2.79 30.41
CA ILE A 153 -10.96 -3.56 29.19
C ILE A 153 -9.82 -2.93 28.40
N ASP A 154 -8.66 -3.59 28.42
CA ASP A 154 -7.50 -3.22 27.63
C ASP A 154 -7.48 -3.98 26.30
N VAL A 155 -7.20 -3.24 25.22
CA VAL A 155 -7.04 -3.74 23.86
C VAL A 155 -5.67 -3.31 23.34
N ALA A 156 -4.85 -4.28 22.93
CA ALA A 156 -3.58 -4.05 22.29
C ALA A 156 -3.76 -3.96 20.77
N VAL A 157 -3.27 -2.88 20.18
CA VAL A 157 -3.17 -2.66 18.73
C VAL A 157 -1.71 -2.75 18.35
N ARG A 158 -1.36 -3.76 17.54
CA ARG A 158 0.00 -4.02 17.05
C ARG A 158 0.19 -3.42 15.67
N LEU A 159 1.33 -2.76 15.47
CA LEU A 159 1.69 -2.02 14.27
C LEU A 159 2.97 -2.59 13.63
N ASP A 160 3.13 -2.37 12.34
CA ASP A 160 4.32 -2.76 11.58
C ASP A 160 5.56 -1.91 11.89
N ARG A 161 5.38 -0.68 12.40
CA ARG A 161 6.45 0.23 12.80
C ARG A 161 6.09 1.01 14.07
N ASN A 162 7.09 1.64 14.68
CA ASN A 162 6.88 2.45 15.88
C ASN A 162 6.05 3.68 15.52
N VAL A 163 5.10 4.04 16.38
CA VAL A 163 4.28 5.26 16.19
C VAL A 163 4.31 6.13 17.43
N GLU A 164 4.38 7.44 17.22
CA GLU A 164 4.12 8.41 18.29
C GLU A 164 2.64 8.76 18.32
N VAL A 165 2.08 8.79 19.53
CA VAL A 165 0.66 9.10 19.74
C VAL A 165 0.51 10.58 20.08
N GLU A 166 -0.15 11.30 19.20
CA GLU A 166 -0.56 12.68 19.43
C GLU A 166 -2.06 12.78 19.71
N GLY A 167 -2.47 13.80 20.47
CA GLY A 167 -3.87 14.05 20.79
C GLY A 167 -4.48 13.01 21.75
N SER A 168 -5.73 12.63 21.49
CA SER A 168 -6.48 11.68 22.33
C SER A 168 -7.27 10.71 21.46
N PRO A 169 -6.59 9.78 20.77
CA PRO A 169 -7.25 8.85 19.88
C PRO A 169 -8.16 7.89 20.66
N LEU A 170 -9.25 7.51 20.01
CA LEU A 170 -10.23 6.55 20.52
C LEU A 170 -10.26 5.32 19.62
N LEU A 171 -10.27 4.15 20.23
CA LEU A 171 -10.62 2.90 19.57
C LEU A 171 -12.10 2.61 19.81
N ALA A 172 -12.88 2.48 18.74
CA ALA A 172 -14.27 2.08 18.85
C ALA A 172 -14.38 0.58 19.19
N LEU A 173 -15.00 0.27 20.32
CA LEU A 173 -15.29 -1.07 20.78
C LEU A 173 -16.78 -1.35 20.66
N ASP A 174 -17.15 -2.41 19.95
CA ASP A 174 -18.51 -2.96 20.03
C ASP A 174 -18.58 -3.92 21.22
N LEU A 175 -19.24 -3.48 22.29
CA LEU A 175 -19.51 -4.30 23.48
C LEU A 175 -20.91 -4.93 23.45
N GLY A 176 -21.50 -4.97 22.26
CA GLY A 176 -22.76 -5.63 21.99
C GLY A 176 -22.79 -7.12 22.32
N ASP A 177 -23.99 -7.68 22.41
CA ASP A 177 -24.20 -9.12 22.48
C ASP A 177 -24.68 -9.68 21.13
N SER A 178 -25.02 -10.97 21.09
CA SER A 178 -25.42 -11.67 19.87
C SER A 178 -26.69 -11.08 19.24
N GLY A 179 -26.52 -10.06 18.39
CA GLY A 179 -27.58 -9.41 17.62
C GLY A 179 -27.74 -7.90 17.84
N SER A 180 -26.99 -7.28 18.77
CA SER A 180 -27.12 -5.84 19.06
C SER A 180 -25.75 -5.18 19.24
N SER A 181 -25.42 -4.19 18.41
CA SER A 181 -24.20 -3.39 18.57
C SER A 181 -24.34 -2.33 19.66
N THR A 182 -23.33 -2.22 20.51
CA THR A 182 -23.21 -1.19 21.56
C THR A 182 -21.80 -0.60 21.52
N TRP A 183 -21.63 0.45 20.72
CA TRP A 183 -20.34 1.11 20.53
C TRP A 183 -19.92 1.94 21.75
N ARG A 184 -18.65 1.80 22.13
CA ARG A 184 -17.97 2.58 23.18
C ARG A 184 -16.60 3.03 22.67
N GLY A 185 -16.09 4.13 23.21
CA GLY A 185 -14.73 4.60 22.91
C GLY A 185 -13.76 4.18 24.00
N ALA A 186 -12.80 3.33 23.67
CA ALA A 186 -11.62 3.10 24.50
C ALA A 186 -10.58 4.18 24.22
N GLY A 187 -10.10 4.87 25.26
CA GLY A 187 -9.08 5.89 25.12
C GLY A 187 -7.69 5.28 25.04
N TYR A 188 -6.78 5.92 24.31
CA TYR A 188 -5.37 5.57 24.39
C TYR A 188 -4.87 5.60 25.84
N HIS A 189 -4.16 4.55 26.25
CA HIS A 189 -3.67 4.36 27.60
C HIS A 189 -2.14 4.44 27.68
N LEU A 190 -1.42 3.68 26.85
CA LEU A 190 0.05 3.63 26.82
C LEU A 190 0.58 3.03 25.51
N GLY A 191 1.89 3.20 25.26
CA GLY A 191 2.58 2.57 24.12
C GLY A 191 3.21 3.52 23.09
N SER A 192 3.12 4.84 23.28
CA SER A 192 3.76 5.84 22.39
C SER A 192 5.24 5.55 22.18
N GLY A 193 5.71 5.77 20.96
CA GLY A 193 7.08 5.49 20.53
C GLY A 193 7.35 3.99 20.32
N SER A 194 6.32 3.15 20.32
CA SER A 194 6.44 1.68 20.16
C SER A 194 5.50 1.14 19.08
N ARG A 195 5.62 -0.17 18.83
CA ARG A 195 4.78 -0.92 17.86
C ARG A 195 3.50 -1.47 18.48
N GLU A 196 3.25 -1.25 19.76
CA GLU A 196 2.06 -1.73 20.45
C GLU A 196 1.43 -0.59 21.23
N LEU A 197 0.21 -0.21 20.86
CA LEU A 197 -0.60 0.77 21.58
C LEU A 197 -1.68 0.05 22.37
N VAL A 198 -1.81 0.39 23.64
CA VAL A 198 -2.90 -0.12 24.49
C VAL A 198 -3.97 0.95 24.61
N PHE A 199 -5.20 0.57 24.28
CA PHE A 199 -6.40 1.37 24.50
C PHE A 199 -7.19 0.77 25.66
N ARG A 200 -7.75 1.62 26.53
CA ARG A 200 -8.51 1.23 27.71
C ARG A 200 -9.92 1.79 27.67
N TYR A 201 -10.89 0.92 27.93
CA TYR A 201 -12.26 1.30 28.28
C TYR A 201 -12.54 0.92 29.75
N LEU A 202 -13.21 1.79 30.49
CA LEU A 202 -13.73 1.51 31.82
C LEU A 202 -15.22 1.24 31.72
N VAL A 203 -15.67 0.10 32.24
CA VAL A 203 -17.08 -0.34 32.18
C VAL A 203 -17.99 0.50 33.06
#